data_AF-A0A6G2D707-F1
#
_entry.id   AF-A0A6G2D707-F1
#
_cell.length_a   1.000
_cell.length_b   1.000
_cell.length_c   1.000
_cell.angle_alpha   90.00
_cell.angle_beta   90.00
_cell.angle_gamma   90.00
#
_symmetry.space_group_name_H-M   'P 1'
#
loop_
_entity.id
_entity.type
_entity.pdbx_description
1 polymer ?
#
loop_
_entity_poly.entity_id
_entity_poly.type
_entity_poly.pdbx_seq_one_letter_code
_entity_poly.pdbx_strand_id
1 'polypeptide(L)' 'MSQQVNGFDLILEIGAGDGRATCLLAKQGHSIVSVEENPYCLDKTEQRLKAEGIQGTRINRGKLEYEEHL' A
#
# COMPACT_ATOMS: atom_id res chain seq x y z
N MET A 1 5.31 -7.14 13.82
CA MET A 1 4.43 -6.10 13.25
C MET A 1 3.18 -6.71 12.62
N SER A 2 3.27 -7.63 11.66
CA SER A 2 2.07 -8.19 10.99
C SER A 2 1.02 -8.82 11.92
N GLN A 3 1.41 -9.44 13.03
CA GLN A 3 0.46 -10.07 13.97
C GLN A 3 -0.46 -9.09 14.70
N GLN A 4 -0.08 -7.81 14.82
CA GLN A 4 -0.87 -6.80 15.54
C GLN A 4 -2.14 -6.40 14.80
N VAL A 5 -2.21 -6.72 13.50
CA VAL A 5 -3.35 -6.38 12.64
C VAL A 5 -4.16 -7.63 12.23
N ASN A 6 -3.93 -8.75 12.90
CA ASN A 6 -4.75 -9.94 12.73
C ASN A 6 -6.22 -9.62 13.07
N GLY A 7 -7.14 -10.09 12.22
CA GLY A 7 -8.58 -9.85 12.38
C GLY A 7 -9.10 -8.56 11.77
N PHE A 8 -8.22 -7.73 11.18
CA PHE A 8 -8.64 -6.60 10.35
C PHE A 8 -8.58 -6.97 8.87
N ASP A 9 -9.68 -6.79 8.15
CA ASP A 9 -9.73 -7.12 6.72
C ASP A 9 -8.99 -6.10 5.84
N LEU A 10 -8.97 -4.83 6.27
CA LEU A 10 -8.38 -3.71 5.53
C LEU A 10 -7.30 -3.02 6.35
N ILE A 11 -6.11 -2.87 5.76
CA ILE A 11 -4.94 -2.23 6.37
C ILE A 11 -4.57 -0.97 5.60
N LEU A 12 -4.38 0.14 6.33
CA LEU A 12 -3.70 1.32 5.82
C LEU A 12 -2.22 1.26 6.25
N GLU A 13 -1.33 1.22 5.28
CA GLU A 13 0.11 1.20 5.49
C GLU A 13 0.71 2.53 5.02
N ILE A 14 1.34 3.29 5.92
CA ILE A 14 1.98 4.58 5.61
C ILE A 14 3.49 4.39 5.65
N GLY A 15 4.18 4.78 4.57
CA GLY A 15 5.62 4.58 4.42
C GLY A 15 5.96 3.13 4.06
N ALA A 16 5.33 2.61 3.01
CA ALA A 16 5.43 1.20 2.62
C ALA A 16 6.83 0.76 2.13
N GLY A 17 7.69 1.71 1.76
CA GLY A 17 9.03 1.41 1.27
C GLY A 17 9.00 0.50 0.04
N ASP A 18 9.85 -0.53 0.01
CA ASP A 18 9.95 -1.47 -1.11
C ASP A 18 8.90 -2.60 -1.11
N GLY A 19 7.85 -2.48 -0.29
CA GLY A 19 6.67 -3.34 -0.34
C GLY A 19 6.80 -4.71 0.36
N ARG A 20 7.84 -4.93 1.18
CA ARG A 20 8.01 -6.21 1.91
C ARG A 20 6.86 -6.48 2.87
N ALA A 21 6.51 -5.47 3.68
CA ALA A 21 5.42 -5.58 4.64
C ALA A 21 4.07 -5.67 3.92
N THR A 22 3.84 -4.84 2.90
CA THR A 22 2.68 -4.95 2.00
C THR A 22 2.47 -6.37 1.47
N CYS A 23 3.52 -7.00 0.94
CA CYS A 23 3.43 -8.35 0.39
C CYS A 23 3.14 -9.40 1.47
N LEU A 24 3.79 -9.29 2.64
CA LEU A 24 3.52 -10.19 3.76
C LEU A 24 2.07 -10.10 4.21
N LEU A 25 1.53 -8.88 4.37
CA LEU A 25 0.14 -8.65 4.77
C LEU A 25 -0.84 -9.16 3.71
N ALA A 26 -0.57 -8.93 2.42
CA ALA A 26 -1.42 -9.44 1.34
C ALA A 26 -1.47 -10.98 1.34
N LYS A 27 -0.33 -11.65 1.56
CA LYS A 27 -0.26 -13.12 1.68
C LYS A 27 -1.01 -13.66 2.90
N GLN A 28 -1.22 -12.83 3.91
CA GLN A 28 -2.03 -13.18 5.08
C GLN A 28 -3.54 -12.98 4.85
N GLY A 29 -3.94 -12.56 3.65
CA GLY A 29 -5.34 -12.40 3.25
C GLY A 29 -5.91 -11.01 3.49
N HIS A 30 -5.09 -10.04 3.93
CA HIS A 30 -5.53 -8.67 4.10
C HIS A 30 -5.68 -7.95 2.77
N SER A 31 -6.66 -7.06 2.67
CA SER A 31 -6.67 -5.98 1.69
C SER A 31 -5.82 -4.82 2.21
N ILE A 32 -4.99 -4.21 1.37
CA ILE A 32 -4.08 -3.15 1.80
C ILE A 32 -4.19 -1.92 0.91
N VAL A 33 -4.22 -0.75 1.54
CA VAL A 33 -3.93 0.55 0.92
C VAL A 33 -2.57 1.00 1.43
N SER A 34 -1.57 0.98 0.56
CA SER A 34 -0.20 1.39 0.88
C SER A 34 0.09 2.77 0.32
N VAL A 35 0.65 3.65 1.15
CA VAL A 35 1.05 5.01 0.79
C VAL A 35 2.57 5.11 0.86
N GLU A 36 3.17 5.57 -0.24
CA GLU A 36 4.60 5.77 -0.38
C GLU A 36 4.86 6.98 -1.28
N GLU A 37 5.82 7.83 -0.90
CA GLU A 37 6.15 9.04 -1.65
C GLU A 37 7.26 8.81 -2.68
N ASN A 38 8.19 7.90 -2.41
CA ASN A 38 9.33 7.64 -3.27
C ASN A 38 8.90 6.80 -4.49
N PRO A 39 8.98 7.34 -5.72
CA PRO A 39 8.57 6.63 -6.92
C PRO A 39 9.32 5.31 -7.14
N TYR A 40 10.61 5.25 -6.78
CA TYR A 40 11.41 4.04 -6.87
C TYR A 40 10.86 2.91 -5.98
N CYS A 41 10.42 3.27 -4.78
CA CYS A 41 9.81 2.34 -3.83
C CYS A 41 8.45 1.83 -4.32
N LEU A 42 7.65 2.70 -4.96
CA LEU A 42 6.41 2.30 -5.62
C LEU A 42 6.65 1.28 -6.74
N ASP A 43 7.65 1.52 -7.60
CA ASP A 43 8.01 0.59 -8.68
C ASP A 43 8.48 -0.76 -8.13
N LYS A 44 9.28 -0.75 -7.05
CA LYS A 44 9.75 -1.97 -6.38
C LYS A 44 8.61 -2.75 -5.74
N THR A 45 7.66 -2.05 -5.13
CA THR A 45 6.47 -2.65 -4.54
C THR A 45 5.64 -3.36 -5.62
N GLU A 46 5.36 -2.68 -6.74
CA GLU A 46 4.62 -3.26 -7.85
C GLU A 46 5.31 -4.51 -8.44
N GLN A 47 6.62 -4.44 -8.65
CA GLN A 47 7.42 -5.59 -9.10
C GLN A 47 7.34 -6.77 -8.11
N ARG A 48 7.41 -6.49 -6.80
CA ARG A 48 7.35 -7.49 -5.75
C ARG A 48 5.97 -8.15 -5.68
N LEU A 49 4.88 -7.38 -5.72
CA LEU A 49 3.52 -7.90 -5.74
C LEU A 49 3.29 -8.79 -6.98
N LYS A 50 3.73 -8.33 -8.15
CA LYS A 50 3.64 -9.09 -9.39
C LYS A 50 4.43 -10.41 -9.34
N ALA A 51 5.65 -10.39 -8.81
CA ALA A 51 6.48 -11.58 -8.65
C ALA A 51 5.85 -12.63 -7.72
N GLU A 52 4.98 -12.19 -6.81
CA GLU A 52 4.31 -13.01 -5.81
C GLU A 52 2.88 -13.38 -6.22
N GLY A 53 2.47 -13.03 -7.46
CA GLY A 53 1.13 -13.31 -7.98
C GLY A 53 0.01 -12.49 -7.32
N ILE A 54 0.36 -11.40 -6.62
CA ILE A 54 -0.60 -10.55 -5.91
C ILE A 54 -1.06 -9.44 -6.83
N GLN A 55 -2.38 -9.28 -6.96
CA GLN A 55 -2.97 -8.19 -7.72
C GLN A 55 -2.91 -6.88 -6.93
N GLY A 56 -2.55 -5.79 -7.61
CA GLY A 56 -2.50 -4.45 -7.05
C GLY A 56 -2.77 -3.39 -8.10
N THR A 57 -3.24 -2.23 -7.67
CA THR A 57 -3.45 -1.06 -8.54
C THR A 57 -2.67 0.12 -7.99
N ARG A 58 -1.85 0.76 -8.82
CA ARG A 58 -1.16 1.99 -8.46
C ARG A 58 -2.08 3.18 -8.66
N ILE A 59 -2.23 3.99 -7.61
CA ILE A 59 -2.92 5.28 -7.68
C ILE A 59 -1.86 6.37 -7.61
N ASN A 60 -1.85 7.25 -8.62
CA ASN A 60 -0.94 8.39 -8.63
C ASN A 60 -1.41 9.45 -7.64
N ARG A 61 -0.46 10.20 -7.06
CA ARG A 61 -0.78 11.32 -6.17
C ARG A 61 -1.69 12.31 -6.91
N GLY A 62 -2.87 12.55 -6.33
CA GLY A 62 -3.79 13.59 -6.78
C GLY A 62 -3.36 14.98 -6.31
N LYS A 63 -4.09 16.01 -6.76
CA LYS A 63 -4.02 17.36 -6.20
C LYS A 63 -5.10 17.50 -5.13
N LEU A 64 -4.78 18.19 -4.04
CA LEU A 64 -5.78 18.61 -3.07
C LEU A 64 -6.36 19.95 -3.56
N GLU A 65 -7.67 19.98 -3.75
CA GLU A 65 -8.43 21.21 -3.97
C GLU A 65 -9.14 21.51 -2.66
N TYR A 66 -8.89 22.69 -2.11
CA TYR A 66 -9.58 23.17 -0.91
C TYR A 66 -10.72 24.08 -1.36
N GLU A 67 -11.95 23.73 -1.04
CA GLU A 67 -13.07 24.66 -1.17
C GLU A 67 -13.11 25.53 0.09
N GLU A 68 -12.94 26.84 -0.08
CA GLU A 68 -13.19 27.80 1.00
C GLU A 68 -14.70 27.90 1.21
N HIS A 69 -15.22 27.25 2.26
CA HIS A 69 -16.54 27.55 2.77
C HIS A 69 -16.44 28.83 3.62
N LEU A 70 -16.66 29.99 2.97
CA LEU A 70 -16.85 31.29 3.63
C LEU A 70 -18.19 31.35 4.38
#